data_AF-A0A350ISY6-F1
#
_entry.id   AF-A0A350ISY6-F1
#
_cell.length_a   1.000
_cell.length_b   1.000
_cell.length_c   1.000
_cell.angle_alpha   90.00
_cell.angle_beta   90.00
_cell.angle_gamma   90.00
#
_symmetry.space_group_name_H-M   'P 1'
#
loop_
_entity.id
_entity.type
_entity.pdbx_description
1 polymer ?
#
loop_
_entity_poly.entity_id
_entity_poly.type
_entity_poly.pdbx_seq_one_letter_code
_entity_poly.pdbx_strand_id
1 'polypeptide(L)'
;MPGFFPGARENIAVPDDRKGQIVFKWPDHEIRRFTHAIVAPDELAVFMYQGQLKGTLPPGRHSIDATELPFLGIFADALTGGNLYRAELYFVGNREFTQNRFGGKIDSVQDPVSTLIV
;
A
#
# COMPACT_ATOMS: atom_id res chain seq x y z
N MET A 1 -3.40 -31.58 -4.00
CA MET A 1 -2.17 -31.21 -4.74
C MET A 1 -1.81 -29.79 -4.35
N PRO A 2 -0.60 -29.51 -3.82
CA PRO A 2 -0.16 -28.13 -3.65
C PRO A 2 0.35 -27.62 -5.00
N GLY A 3 -0.24 -26.54 -5.49
CA GLY A 3 0.16 -25.87 -6.72
C GLY A 3 1.52 -25.18 -6.54
N PHE A 4 2.49 -25.61 -7.33
CA PHE A 4 3.78 -24.94 -7.49
C PHE A 4 3.58 -23.78 -8.48
N PHE A 5 3.75 -22.53 -8.02
CA PHE A 5 3.79 -21.35 -8.89
C PHE A 5 5.24 -20.87 -9.04
N PRO A 6 6.02 -21.38 -10.03
CA PRO A 6 7.32 -20.82 -10.36
C PRO A 6 7.09 -19.63 -11.29
N GLY A 7 7.08 -18.41 -10.74
CA GLY A 7 6.98 -17.18 -11.54
C GLY A 7 6.51 -15.92 -10.82
N ALA A 8 6.04 -16.03 -9.58
CA ALA A 8 5.39 -14.92 -8.88
C ALA A 8 6.34 -13.88 -8.23
N ARG A 9 7.63 -13.81 -8.62
CA ARG A 9 8.60 -12.90 -7.98
C ARG A 9 8.99 -11.67 -8.82
N GLU A 10 8.28 -11.44 -9.92
CA GLU A 10 8.58 -10.32 -10.84
C GLU A 10 7.53 -9.20 -10.80
N ASN A 11 6.33 -9.50 -10.30
CA ASN A 11 5.21 -8.55 -10.27
C ASN A 11 4.65 -8.42 -8.84
N ILE A 12 4.62 -7.19 -8.33
CA ILE A 12 4.00 -6.82 -7.07
C ILE A 12 2.61 -6.24 -7.37
N ALA A 13 1.57 -6.89 -6.89
CA ALA A 13 0.18 -6.48 -7.11
C ALA A 13 -0.69 -6.99 -5.97
N VAL A 14 -1.77 -6.27 -5.63
CA VAL A 14 -2.73 -6.76 -4.63
C VAL A 14 -3.34 -8.07 -5.13
N PRO A 15 -3.26 -9.17 -4.36
CA PRO A 15 -3.86 -10.44 -4.76
C PRO A 15 -5.38 -10.31 -4.82
N ASP A 16 -6.03 -11.01 -5.74
CA ASP A 16 -7.49 -10.89 -5.98
C ASP A 16 -8.34 -11.11 -4.72
N ASP A 17 -7.91 -12.02 -3.84
CA ASP A 17 -8.59 -12.32 -2.56
C ASP A 17 -8.59 -11.13 -1.57
N ARG A 18 -7.65 -10.19 -1.75
CA ARG A 18 -7.44 -9.03 -0.88
C ARG A 18 -7.90 -7.72 -1.51
N LYS A 19 -8.46 -7.77 -2.72
CA LYS A 19 -9.04 -6.60 -3.40
C LYS A 19 -10.23 -6.05 -2.62
N GLY A 20 -10.37 -4.73 -2.63
CA GLY A 20 -11.46 -4.04 -1.95
C GLY A 20 -11.28 -3.84 -0.44
N GLN A 21 -10.07 -4.00 0.07
CA GLN A 21 -9.68 -3.42 1.35
C GLN A 21 -9.30 -1.94 1.16
N ILE A 22 -9.43 -1.13 2.23
CA ILE A 22 -9.03 0.28 2.20
C ILE A 22 -7.51 0.39 2.10
N VAL A 23 -6.78 -0.45 2.82
CA VAL A 23 -5.31 -0.50 2.81
C VAL A 23 -4.85 -1.95 2.79
N PHE A 24 -3.91 -2.27 1.90
CA PHE A 24 -3.21 -3.54 1.86
C PHE A 24 -1.70 -3.33 1.94
N LYS A 25 -1.06 -3.89 2.97
CA LYS A 25 0.40 -3.88 3.12
C LYS A 25 1.01 -5.06 2.38
N TRP A 26 1.99 -4.80 1.51
CA TRP A 26 2.77 -5.86 0.89
C TRP A 26 3.62 -6.59 1.96
N PRO A 27 3.64 -7.94 1.98
CA PRO A 27 4.32 -8.69 3.04
C PRO A 27 5.84 -8.59 3.01
N ASP A 28 6.44 -8.40 1.82
CA ASP A 28 7.89 -8.31 1.67
C ASP A 28 8.39 -6.89 1.89
N HIS A 29 9.43 -6.75 2.72
CA HIS A 29 10.12 -5.48 2.96
C HIS A 29 11.38 -5.31 2.09
N GLU A 30 11.72 -6.33 1.30
CA GLU A 30 12.91 -6.36 0.43
C GLU A 30 12.47 -6.54 -1.01
N ILE A 31 12.33 -5.41 -1.71
CA ILE A 31 11.88 -5.36 -3.10
C ILE A 31 13.10 -5.40 -4.02
N ARG A 32 13.12 -6.35 -4.95
CA ARG A 32 14.20 -6.45 -5.94
C ARG A 32 14.10 -5.31 -6.95
N ARG A 33 15.24 -4.80 -7.38
CA ARG A 33 15.32 -3.90 -8.53
C ARG A 33 14.75 -4.59 -9.78
N PHE A 34 14.09 -3.80 -10.65
CA PHE A 34 13.40 -4.27 -11.87
C PHE A 34 12.12 -5.08 -11.65
N THR A 35 11.63 -5.16 -10.42
CA THR A 35 10.28 -5.69 -10.16
C THR A 35 9.24 -4.71 -10.69
N HIS A 36 8.11 -5.19 -11.20
CA HIS A 36 7.01 -4.32 -11.64
C HIS A 36 5.94 -4.22 -10.57
N ALA A 37 5.58 -3.00 -10.17
CA ALA A 37 4.39 -2.75 -9.36
C ALA A 37 3.19 -2.49 -10.28
N ILE A 38 2.13 -3.29 -10.11
CA ILE A 38 0.88 -3.15 -10.84
C ILE A 38 -0.15 -2.60 -9.86
N VAL A 39 -0.57 -1.36 -10.10
CA VAL A 39 -1.55 -0.64 -9.27
C VAL A 39 -2.89 -0.63 -9.99
N ALA A 40 -3.94 -1.08 -9.32
CA ALA A 40 -5.29 -1.07 -9.87
C ALA A 40 -5.80 0.37 -10.09
N PRO A 41 -6.77 0.59 -11.02
CA PRO A 41 -7.38 1.91 -11.27
C PRO A 41 -7.98 2.56 -10.01
N ASP A 42 -8.50 1.75 -9.10
CA ASP A 42 -9.11 2.17 -7.84
C ASP A 42 -8.13 2.17 -6.66
N GLU A 43 -6.83 2.08 -6.92
CA GLU A 43 -5.78 2.00 -5.91
C GLU A 43 -4.67 3.02 -6.17
N LEU A 44 -3.94 3.36 -5.11
CA LEU A 44 -2.73 4.17 -5.13
C LEU A 44 -1.69 3.45 -4.29
N ALA A 45 -0.51 3.21 -4.85
CA ALA A 45 0.56 2.55 -4.12
C ALA A 45 1.46 3.59 -3.45
N VAL A 46 1.81 3.35 -2.20
CA VAL A 46 2.54 4.27 -1.31
C VAL A 46 3.84 3.59 -0.91
N PHE A 47 4.95 4.20 -1.29
CA PHE A 47 6.29 3.75 -0.92
C PHE A 47 6.74 4.42 0.38
N MET A 48 7.02 3.57 1.37
CA MET A 48 7.53 3.97 2.68
C MET A 48 8.93 3.42 2.88
N TYR A 49 9.79 4.21 3.52
CA TYR A 49 11.14 3.80 3.90
C TYR A 49 11.51 4.38 5.25
N GLN A 50 11.94 3.52 6.18
CA GLN A 50 12.35 3.94 7.53
C GLN A 50 11.31 4.84 8.22
N GLY A 51 10.02 4.56 8.03
CA GLY A 51 8.92 5.34 8.60
C GLY A 51 8.64 6.68 7.89
N GLN A 52 9.30 6.96 6.78
CA GLN A 52 9.04 8.14 5.95
C GLN A 52 8.33 7.78 4.65
N LEU A 53 7.34 8.58 4.29
CA LEU A 53 6.75 8.56 2.96
C LEU A 53 7.79 9.06 1.95
N LYS A 54 8.07 8.25 0.93
CA LYS A 54 9.06 8.59 -0.10
C LYS A 54 8.43 8.92 -1.44
N GLY A 55 7.31 8.28 -1.76
CA GLY A 55 6.61 8.54 -2.99
C GLY A 55 5.30 7.78 -3.07
N THR A 56 4.49 8.16 -4.05
CA THR A 56 3.26 7.47 -4.41
C THR A 56 3.31 7.10 -5.89
N LEU A 57 2.73 5.97 -6.24
CA LEU A 57 2.54 5.52 -7.61
C LEU A 57 1.05 5.61 -7.95
N PRO A 58 0.70 6.33 -9.03
CA PRO A 58 -0.67 6.37 -9.53
C PRO A 58 -1.08 4.99 -10.10
N PRO A 59 -2.36 4.80 -10.45
CA PRO A 59 -2.79 3.60 -11.15
C PRO A 59 -1.98 3.31 -12.42
N GLY A 60 -1.68 2.03 -12.66
CA GLY A 60 -0.91 1.59 -13.82
C GLY A 60 0.24 0.65 -13.46
N ARG A 61 1.05 0.33 -14.48
CA ARG A 61 2.25 -0.51 -14.32
C ARG A 61 3.48 0.40 -14.19
N HIS A 62 4.20 0.25 -13.09
CA HIS A 62 5.42 1.00 -12.79
C HIS A 62 6.57 0.04 -12.57
N SER A 63 7.74 0.31 -13.14
CA SER A 63 8.93 -0.47 -12.84
C SER A 63 9.61 0.11 -11.60
N ILE A 64 9.98 -0.76 -10.66
CA ILE A 64 10.73 -0.36 -9.47
C ILE A 64 12.21 -0.28 -9.85
N ASP A 65 12.53 0.81 -10.55
CA ASP A 65 13.89 1.18 -10.92
C ASP A 65 14.19 2.63 -10.53
N ALA A 66 15.40 2.86 -10.03
CA ALA A 66 15.84 4.16 -9.55
C ALA A 66 15.94 5.23 -10.66
N THR A 67 15.98 4.81 -11.93
CA THR A 67 15.98 5.71 -13.09
C THR A 67 14.57 6.19 -13.45
N GLU A 68 13.52 5.40 -13.23
CA GLU A 68 12.13 5.81 -13.53
C GLU A 68 11.49 6.62 -12.41
N LEU A 69 11.94 6.44 -11.17
CA LEU A 69 11.37 7.11 -10.00
C LEU A 69 12.41 8.06 -9.40
N PRO A 70 12.36 9.38 -9.66
CA PRO A 70 13.38 10.33 -9.18
C PRO A 70 13.50 10.39 -7.65
N PHE A 71 12.47 9.95 -6.91
CA PHE A 71 12.50 9.81 -5.46
C PHE A 71 13.35 8.62 -4.97
N LEU A 72 13.62 7.63 -5.83
CA LEU A 72 14.51 6.51 -5.53
C LEU A 72 15.99 6.92 -5.51
N GLY A 73 16.35 8.13 -5.97
CA GLY A 73 17.71 8.67 -5.80
C GLY A 73 18.13 8.81 -4.33
N ILE A 74 17.16 8.99 -3.41
CA ILE A 74 17.38 9.01 -1.95
C ILE A 74 17.66 7.60 -1.40
N PHE A 75 17.28 6.56 -2.15
CA PHE A 75 17.46 5.16 -1.76
C PHE A 75 18.76 4.56 -2.28
N ALA A 76 19.66 5.36 -2.86
CA ALA A 76 21.01 4.91 -3.16
C ALA A 76 21.71 4.36 -1.91
N ASP A 77 21.47 4.97 -0.72
CA ASP A 77 21.94 4.47 0.57
C ASP A 77 21.13 3.28 1.14
N ALA A 78 19.92 3.04 0.62
CA ALA A 78 19.07 1.91 0.99
C ALA A 78 19.38 0.64 0.19
N LEU A 79 20.19 0.74 -0.86
CA LEU A 79 20.71 -0.39 -1.63
C LEU A 79 21.68 -1.17 -0.75
N THR A 80 21.15 -2.18 -0.10
CA THR A 80 21.99 -3.21 0.53
C THR A 80 22.66 -4.00 -0.61
N GLY A 81 23.94 -4.36 -0.48
CA GLY A 81 24.88 -4.82 -1.54
C GLY A 81 24.49 -6.04 -2.40
N GLY A 82 23.27 -6.08 -2.93
CA GLY A 82 22.66 -7.16 -3.70
C GLY A 82 21.47 -6.71 -4.57
N ASN A 83 21.35 -5.41 -4.91
CA ASN A 83 20.27 -4.86 -5.75
C ASN A 83 18.85 -5.02 -5.16
N LEU A 84 18.73 -5.00 -3.83
CA LEU A 84 17.46 -5.00 -3.13
C LEU A 84 17.23 -3.63 -2.48
N TYR A 85 16.02 -3.09 -2.66
CA TYR A 85 15.54 -1.95 -1.91
C TYR A 85 14.82 -2.46 -0.67
N ARG A 86 15.30 -2.05 0.51
CA ARG A 86 14.51 -2.22 1.72
C ARG A 86 13.42 -1.14 1.70
N ALA A 87 12.16 -1.49 1.54
CA ALA A 87 11.05 -0.55 1.51
C ALA A 87 9.75 -1.27 1.86
N GLU A 88 8.79 -0.53 2.41
CA GLU A 88 7.43 -1.03 2.60
C GLU A 88 6.53 -0.46 1.52
N LEU A 89 5.64 -1.29 0.98
CA LEU A 89 4.65 -0.89 -0.01
C LEU A 89 3.24 -1.05 0.56
N TYR A 90 2.46 0.02 0.47
CA TYR A 90 1.05 0.01 0.86
C TYR A 90 0.19 0.35 -0.35
N PHE A 91 -0.81 -0.47 -0.63
CA PHE A 91 -1.83 -0.19 -1.63
C PHE A 91 -3.04 0.39 -0.92
N VAL A 92 -3.46 1.59 -1.31
CA VAL A 92 -4.55 2.33 -0.69
C VAL A 92 -5.67 2.48 -1.71
N GLY A 93 -6.85 1.99 -1.38
CA GLY A 93 -8.05 2.16 -2.22
C GLY A 93 -8.49 3.63 -2.24
N ASN A 94 -8.64 4.20 -3.43
CA ASN A 94 -9.14 5.57 -3.65
C ASN A 94 -10.66 5.61 -3.93
N ARG A 95 -11.30 4.45 -4.06
CA ARG A 95 -12.74 4.28 -4.22
C ARG A 95 -13.51 4.64 -2.95
N GLU A 96 -14.78 4.98 -3.12
CA GLU A 96 -15.70 5.12 -1.98
C GLU A 96 -16.00 3.75 -1.37
N PHE A 97 -15.88 3.66 -0.04
CA PHE A 97 -16.23 2.46 0.73
C PHE A 97 -17.55 2.70 1.47
N THR A 98 -18.66 2.67 0.75
CA THR A 98 -20.01 3.01 1.26
C THR A 98 -20.49 2.08 2.40
N GLN A 99 -19.91 0.89 2.53
CA GLN A 99 -20.23 -0.07 3.60
C GLN A 99 -19.46 0.20 4.91
N ASN A 100 -18.45 1.08 4.88
CA ASN A 100 -17.67 1.44 6.05
C ASN A 100 -18.14 2.80 6.59
N ARG A 101 -19.19 2.78 7.41
CA ARG A 101 -19.56 3.98 8.19
C ARG A 101 -18.45 4.29 9.19
N PHE A 102 -18.04 5.56 9.25
CA PHE A 102 -17.10 6.04 10.25
C PHE A 102 -17.83 6.21 11.59
N GLY A 103 -17.29 5.63 12.66
CA GLY A 103 -17.89 5.64 13.99
C GLY A 103 -18.70 4.38 14.33
N GLY A 104 -18.80 4.08 15.63
CA GLY A 104 -19.74 3.09 16.15
C GLY A 104 -21.18 3.62 16.13
N LYS A 105 -22.14 2.87 16.69
CA LYS A 105 -23.38 3.52 17.13
C LYS A 105 -22.96 4.72 17.99
N ILE A 106 -23.46 5.90 17.67
CA ILE A 106 -23.38 7.04 18.57
C ILE A 106 -24.15 6.56 19.80
N ASP A 107 -23.43 6.11 20.82
CA ASP A 107 -24.06 5.90 22.11
C ASP A 107 -24.44 7.28 22.64
N SER A 108 -25.59 7.35 23.30
CA SER A 108 -26.14 8.62 23.76
C SER A 108 -25.20 9.17 24.83
N VAL A 109 -24.25 10.02 24.44
CA VAL A 109 -23.44 10.78 25.39
C VAL A 109 -24.42 11.73 26.08
N GLN A 110 -24.86 11.37 27.29
CA GLN A 110 -25.65 12.26 28.12
C GLN A 110 -24.80 13.49 28.43
N ASP A 111 -25.17 14.61 27.81
CA ASP A 111 -24.66 15.91 28.18
C ASP A 111 -25.09 16.21 29.64
N PRO A 112 -24.15 16.41 30.57
CA PRO A 112 -24.46 16.54 32.00
C PRO A 112 -25.20 17.85 32.35
N VAL A 113 -25.42 18.75 31.39
CA VAL A 113 -26.00 20.09 31.62
C VAL A 113 -27.39 20.23 31.02
N SER A 114 -27.70 19.59 29.90
CA SER A 114 -28.93 19.87 29.14
C SER A 114 -30.01 18.78 29.19
N THR A 115 -29.73 17.56 29.68
CA THR A 115 -30.71 16.44 29.76
C THR A 115 -31.45 16.15 28.43
N LEU A 116 -30.93 16.61 27.30
CA LEU A 116 -31.48 16.31 25.99
C LEU A 116 -30.77 15.10 25.42
N ILE A 117 -31.57 14.11 25.02
CA ILE A 117 -31.11 12.90 24.36
C ILE A 117 -31.14 13.19 22.86
N VAL A 118 -29.98 13.19 22.20
CA VAL A 118 -29.84 13.26 20.73
C VAL A 118 -29.33 11.93 20.22
#